data_AF-A0A6C0JNL4-F1
#
_entry.id   AF-A0A6C0JNL4-F1
#
_cell.length_a   1.000
_cell.length_b   1.000
_cell.length_c   1.000
_cell.angle_alpha   90.00
_cell.angle_beta   90.00
_cell.angle_gamma   90.00
#
_symmetry.space_group_name_H-M   'P 1'
#
loop_
_entity.id
_entity.type
_entity.pdbx_description
1 polymer ?
#
loop_
_entity_poly.entity_id
_entity_poly.type
_entity_poly.pdbx_seq_one_letter_code
_entity_poly.pdbx_strand_id
1 'polypeptide(L)' 'MELIREQLMYKSNTLHVCVNKLTRQEQYDFLRLVMATRSEGVTFCYDNSNPYITCILDKIKLIRYSCS' A
#
# COMPACT_ATOMS: atom_id res chain seq x y z
N MET A 1 7.46 2.27 8.75
CA MET A 1 6.00 2.00 8.89
C MET A 1 5.24 3.06 9.68
N GLU A 2 5.79 3.65 10.73
CA GLU A 2 5.15 4.74 11.52
C GLU A 2 4.62 5.89 10.63
N LEU A 3 5.46 6.43 9.73
CA LEU A 3 5.09 7.45 8.74
C LEU A 3 3.91 7.05 7.85
N ILE A 4 3.86 5.80 7.40
CA ILE A 4 2.75 5.28 6.57
C ILE A 4 1.46 5.25 7.41
N ARG A 5 1.55 4.76 8.65
CA ARG A 5 0.41 4.74 9.57
C ARG A 5 -0.10 6.15 9.86
N GLU A 6 0.79 7.11 10.15
CA GLU A 6 0.41 8.51 10.36
C GLU A 6 -0.29 9.10 9.12
N GLN A 7 0.28 8.90 7.92
CA GLN A 7 -0.31 9.38 6.67
C GLN A 7 -1.69 8.78 6.40
N LEU A 8 -1.91 7.51 6.76
CA LEU A 8 -3.22 6.86 6.66
C LEU A 8 -4.26 7.44 7.64
N MET A 9 -3.81 7.90 8.81
CA MET A 9 -4.67 8.47 9.84
C MET A 9 -5.04 9.94 9.57
N TYR A 10 -4.14 10.74 8.97
CA TYR A 10 -4.41 12.14 8.66
C TYR A 10 -5.15 12.29 7.31
N LYS A 11 -6.40 12.78 7.38
CA LYS A 11 -7.43 12.62 6.35
C LYS A 11 -7.17 13.26 4.97
N SER A 12 -6.13 14.07 4.76
CA SER A 12 -6.03 14.94 3.58
C SER A 12 -5.02 14.55 2.50
N ASN A 13 -4.20 13.52 2.69
CA ASN A 13 -3.10 13.23 1.76
C ASN A 13 -3.30 11.93 0.98
N THR A 14 -3.04 11.98 -0.33
CA THR A 14 -2.92 10.80 -1.16
C THR A 14 -1.60 10.10 -0.82
N LEU A 15 -1.67 8.88 -0.31
CA LEU A 15 -0.51 8.09 0.03
C LEU A 15 -0.10 7.23 -1.17
N HIS A 16 1.13 7.41 -1.62
CA HIS A 16 1.72 6.67 -2.73
C HIS A 16 2.77 5.68 -2.20
N VAL A 17 2.53 4.37 -2.33
CA VAL A 17 3.43 3.34 -1.78
C VAL A 17 3.98 2.42 -2.86
N CYS A 18 5.31 2.37 -2.99
CA CYS A 18 5.96 1.37 -3.83
C CYS A 18 6.34 0.12 -3.05
N VAL A 19 5.51 -0.91 -3.24
CA VAL A 19 5.58 -2.20 -2.56
C VAL A 19 6.90 -2.92 -2.84
N ASN A 20 7.50 -2.70 -4.01
CA ASN A 20 8.79 -3.28 -4.38
C ASN A 20 9.97 -2.71 -3.58
N LYS A 21 9.83 -1.49 -3.03
CA LYS A 21 10.85 -0.85 -2.18
C LYS A 21 10.71 -1.27 -0.71
N LEU A 22 9.64 -1.97 -0.35
CA LEU A 22 9.41 -2.47 1.00
C LEU A 22 10.05 -3.86 1.16
N THR A 23 10.63 -4.11 2.33
CA THR A 23 11.02 -5.47 2.73
C THR A 23 9.79 -6.38 2.81
N ARG A 24 9.97 -7.71 2.76
CA ARG A 24 8.82 -8.65 2.87
C ARG A 24 7.96 -8.38 4.09
N GLN A 25 8.57 -8.12 5.24
CA GLN A 25 7.85 -7.83 6.48
C GLN A 25 6.99 -6.56 6.32
N GLU A 26 7.57 -5.49 5.79
CA GLU A 26 6.87 -4.23 5.55
C GLU A 26 5.75 -4.35 4.50
N GLN A 27 5.89 -5.23 3.51
CA GLN A 27 4.80 -5.51 2.55
C GLN A 27 3.58 -6.12 3.24
N TYR A 28 3.79 -7.07 4.17
CA TYR A 28 2.69 -7.64 4.96
C TYR A 28 2.09 -6.63 5.94
N ASP A 29 2.93 -5.79 6.56
CA ASP A 29 2.45 -4.74 7.46
C ASP A 29 1.68 -3.64 6.71
N PHE A 30 2.12 -3.27 5.51
CA PHE A 30 1.39 -2.38 4.61
C PHE A 30 0.02 -2.97 4.26
N LEU A 31 -0.04 -4.23 3.86
CA LEU A 31 -1.30 -4.90 3.56
C LEU A 31 -2.25 -4.87 4.76
N ARG A 32 -1.75 -5.20 5.96
CA ARG A 32 -2.54 -5.14 7.20
C ARG A 32 -3.06 -3.73 7.49
N LEU A 33 -2.23 -2.71 7.29
CA LEU A 33 -2.63 -1.31 7.49
C LEU A 33 -3.71 -0.88 6.50
N VAL A 34 -3.56 -1.20 5.22
CA VAL A 34 -4.58 -0.87 4.21
C VAL A 34 -5.91 -1.56 4.54
N MET A 35 -5.86 -2.83 4.95
CA MET A 35 -7.07 -3.56 5.35
C MET A 35 -7.71 -3.02 6.63
N ALA A 36 -6.92 -2.47 7.56
CA ALA A 36 -7.39 -1.92 8.82
C ALA A 36 -7.82 -0.44 8.74
N THR A 37 -7.50 0.24 7.64
CA THR A 37 -7.76 1.67 7.45
C THR A 37 -8.58 1.92 6.18
N ARG A 38 -8.69 3.17 5.74
CA ARG A 38 -9.37 3.52 4.49
C ARG A 38 -8.50 3.14 3.29
N SER A 39 -9.13 2.61 2.23
CA SER A 39 -8.50 2.44 0.92
C SER A 39 -8.53 3.72 0.07
N GLU A 40 -9.45 4.66 0.38
CA GLU A 40 -9.52 5.95 -0.30
C GLU A 40 -8.27 6.80 -0.08
N GLY A 41 -7.72 7.31 -1.19
CA GLY A 41 -6.50 8.12 -1.18
C GLY A 41 -5.22 7.30 -1.06
N VAL A 42 -5.28 5.96 -1.02
CA VAL A 42 -4.09 5.12 -1.02
C VAL A 42 -3.90 4.52 -2.40
N THR A 43 -2.71 4.73 -2.96
CA THR A 43 -2.31 4.16 -4.24
C THR A 43 -1.02 3.38 -4.09
N PHE A 44 -0.84 2.36 -4.93
CA PHE A 44 0.33 1.50 -4.86
C PHE A 44 0.95 1.19 -6.22
N CYS A 45 2.25 0.96 -6.21
CA CYS A 45 3.08 0.49 -7.32
C CYS A 45 3.77 -0.80 -6.88
N TYR A 46 4.02 -1.72 -7.81
CA TYR A 46 4.54 -3.03 -7.44
C TYR A 46 5.48 -3.70 -8.44
N ASP A 47 6.20 -2.95 -9.28
CA ASP A 47 7.10 -3.55 -10.28
C ASP A 47 8.04 -4.58 -9.63
N ASN A 48 7.88 -5.86 -9.99
CA ASN A 48 8.53 -7.04 -9.40
C ASN A 48 8.30 -7.28 -7.88
N SER A 49 7.10 -7.01 -7.36
CA SER A 49 6.74 -7.29 -5.95
C SER A 49 6.20 -8.71 -5.74
N ASN A 50 5.98 -9.07 -4.47
CA ASN A 50 5.40 -10.34 -4.07
C ASN A 50 4.01 -10.59 -4.73
N PRO A 51 3.83 -11.66 -5.52
CA PRO A 51 2.56 -11.99 -6.19
C PRO A 51 1.39 -12.18 -5.23
N TYR A 52 1.64 -12.64 -4.00
CA TYR A 52 0.60 -12.84 -3.01
C TYR A 52 0.01 -11.50 -2.54
N ILE A 53 0.88 -10.53 -2.22
CA ILE A 53 0.47 -9.21 -1.74
C ILE A 53 -0.28 -8.47 -2.84
N THR A 54 0.24 -8.47 -4.06
CA THR A 54 -0.38 -7.81 -5.22
C THR A 54 -1.77 -8.39 -5.51
N CYS A 55 -1.93 -9.70 -5.48
CA CYS A 55 -3.23 -10.36 -5.63
C CYS A 55 -4.25 -9.89 -4.59
N ILE A 56 -3.85 -9.71 -3.33
CA ILE A 56 -4.78 -9.24 -2.29
C ILE A 56 -5.10 -7.75 -2.47
N LEU A 57 -4.09 -6.92 -2.78
CA LEU A 57 -4.29 -5.49 -3.03
C LEU A 57 -5.24 -5.23 -4.22
N ASP A 58 -5.14 -6.05 -5.28
CA ASP A 58 -6.06 -6.03 -6.41
C ASP A 58 -7.47 -6.48 -6.00
N LYS A 59 -7.60 -7.52 -5.17
CA LYS A 59 -8.91 -7.99 -4.66
C LYS A 59 -9.64 -6.96 -3.81
N ILE A 60 -8.92 -6.15 -3.03
CA ILE A 60 -9.51 -5.05 -2.25
C ILE A 60 -9.71 -3.78 -3.09
N LYS A 61 -9.46 -3.84 -4.40
CA LYS A 61 -9.63 -2.74 -5.37
C LYS A 61 -8.81 -1.50 -5.02
N LEU A 62 -7.62 -1.68 -4.48
CA LEU A 62 -6.71 -0.56 -4.24
C LEU A 62 -6.26 0.04 -5.59
N ILE A 63 -6.10 1.35 -5.67
CA ILE A 63 -5.77 2.01 -6.94
C ILE A 63 -4.29 1.79 -7.24
N ARG A 64 -4.00 1.17 -8.38
CA ARG A 64 -2.64 1.01 -8.89
C ARG A 64 -2.18 2.28 -9.61
N TYR A 65 -0.92 2.64 -9.44
CA TYR A 65 -0.21 3.59 -10.31
C TYR A 65 1.12 2.99 -10.80
N SER A 66 1.65 3.52 -11.88
CA SER A 66 2.95 3.14 -12.45
C SER A 66 4.08 3.84 -11.68
N CYS A 67 5.11 3.09 -11.26
CA CYS A 67 6.37 3.71 -10.84
C CYS A 67 6.97 4.45 -12.03
N SER A 68 7.19 5.76 -11.91
CA SER A 68 8.14 6.50 -12.75
C SER A 68 9.53 6.46 -12.15
#